data_AF-A0A3D2L5A1-F1
#
_entry.id   AF-A0A3D2L5A1-F1
#
_cell.length_a   1.000
_cell.length_b   1.000
_cell.length_c   1.000
_cell.angle_alpha   90.00
_cell.angle_beta   90.00
_cell.angle_gamma   90.00
#
_symmetry.space_group_name_H-M   'P 1'
#
loop_
_entity.id
_entity.type
_entity.pdbx_description
1 polymer ?
#
loop_
_entity_poly.entity_id
_entity_poly.type
_entity_poly.pdbx_seq_one_letter_code
_entity_poly.pdbx_strand_id
1 'polypeptide(L)'
;MRFKLAGLLIATSSLIAPAALADVYNLEIDQFERTVDGKTLTGVSINGTSPGPLLRLREGEDVTINVTNTLDVDTSLHWHGIILDAGMDGVPGISFDGIAPGETYTYNFTANQSGTYWYHGHSALQEQEGVFAPIIIEPAKPDPFEYDREHVIILADWLNDSPYKALANLKKRSNYYNYNRRTVFDLWRDWRNADRGEKTDVIQERLAWGRMRMDPTDIVDITGYSFLVNGETPEDNWNGFFEAGEKVRLRFINAAAMTYFDVKIPGLKMTVVQAD
;
A
#
# COMPACT_ATOMS: atom_id res chain seq x y z
N MET A 1 50.40 50.78 32.74
CA MET A 1 49.30 49.88 32.34
C MET A 1 49.85 48.86 31.35
N ARG A 2 49.94 47.58 31.74
CA ARG A 2 50.36 46.47 30.88
C ARG A 2 49.13 45.58 30.66
N PHE A 3 48.63 45.49 29.44
CA PHE A 3 47.57 44.53 29.08
C PHE A 3 48.23 43.19 28.69
N LYS A 4 47.89 42.12 29.39
CA LYS A 4 48.19 40.73 28.99
C LYS A 4 47.05 40.25 28.09
N LEU A 5 47.37 39.86 26.85
CA LEU A 5 46.47 39.03 26.04
C LEU A 5 46.55 37.60 26.55
N ALA A 6 45.43 37.05 27.02
CA ALA A 6 45.27 35.62 27.26
C ALA A 6 44.74 34.99 25.96
N GLY A 7 45.55 34.12 25.35
CA GLY A 7 45.12 33.29 24.22
C GLY A 7 44.24 32.14 24.72
N LEU A 8 43.01 32.08 24.21
CA LEU A 8 42.08 30.98 24.45
C LEU A 8 42.34 29.90 23.40
N LEU A 9 42.96 28.78 23.80
CA LEU A 9 43.00 27.57 22.98
C LEU A 9 41.61 26.93 23.00
N ILE A 10 40.94 26.90 21.85
CA ILE A 10 39.74 26.09 21.65
C ILE A 10 40.22 24.69 21.24
N ALA A 11 40.14 23.75 22.17
CA ALA A 11 40.32 22.33 21.88
C ALA A 11 39.03 21.82 21.20
N THR A 12 39.09 21.53 19.91
CA THR A 12 38.03 20.81 19.20
C THR A 12 38.11 19.33 19.59
N SER A 13 37.29 18.88 20.54
CA SER A 13 37.09 17.45 20.74
C SER A 13 36.26 16.93 19.58
N SER A 14 36.85 16.05 18.76
CA SER A 14 36.09 15.22 17.84
C SER A 14 35.46 14.10 18.67
N LEU A 15 34.17 14.26 18.97
CA LEU A 15 33.35 13.16 19.49
C LEU A 15 33.18 12.15 18.35
N ILE A 16 33.96 11.07 18.39
CA ILE A 16 33.64 9.86 17.65
C ILE A 16 32.34 9.33 18.27
N ALA A 17 31.23 9.53 17.56
CA ALA A 17 29.98 8.88 17.93
C ALA A 17 30.18 7.36 17.85
N PRO A 18 29.76 6.58 18.85
CA PRO A 18 29.75 5.13 18.72
C PRO A 18 28.85 4.77 17.53
N ALA A 19 29.25 3.78 16.73
CA ALA A 19 28.41 3.22 15.69
C ALA A 19 27.04 2.91 16.29
N ALA A 20 25.99 3.56 15.78
CA ALA A 20 24.63 3.26 16.20
C ALA A 20 24.41 1.77 16.01
N LEU A 21 24.03 1.07 17.09
CA LEU A 21 23.45 -0.27 16.97
C LEU A 21 22.30 -0.15 15.96
N ALA A 22 22.25 -1.05 14.98
CA ALA A 22 21.13 -1.20 14.06
C ALA A 22 19.80 -0.96 14.78
N ASP A 23 18.97 -0.06 14.26
CA ASP A 23 17.68 0.26 14.88
C ASP A 23 16.83 -1.02 14.92
N VAL A 24 16.40 -1.41 16.12
CA VAL A 24 15.47 -2.52 16.31
C VAL A 24 14.05 -1.97 16.20
N TYR A 25 13.31 -2.43 15.20
CA TYR A 25 11.90 -2.06 15.02
C TYR A 25 11.01 -3.05 15.75
N ASN A 26 10.01 -2.55 16.48
CA ASN A 26 8.99 -3.38 17.09
C ASN A 26 7.65 -3.01 16.49
N LEU A 27 7.01 -4.00 15.87
CA LEU A 27 5.70 -3.91 15.25
C LEU A 27 4.73 -4.83 15.99
N GLU A 28 3.58 -4.32 16.33
CA GLU A 28 2.47 -5.06 16.92
C GLU A 28 1.35 -5.15 15.90
N ILE A 29 0.87 -6.37 15.64
CA ILE A 29 -0.31 -6.60 14.79
C ILE A 29 -1.50 -6.79 15.72
N ASP A 30 -2.44 -5.85 15.66
CA ASP A 30 -3.57 -5.75 16.57
C ASP A 30 -4.89 -5.49 15.83
N GLN A 31 -6.01 -5.76 16.51
CA GLN A 31 -7.33 -5.36 15.99
C GLN A 31 -7.58 -3.89 16.29
N PHE A 32 -8.18 -3.18 15.34
CA PHE A 32 -8.62 -1.81 15.53
C PHE A 32 -9.98 -1.55 14.88
N GLU A 33 -10.67 -0.52 15.35
CA GLU A 33 -11.86 -0.02 14.67
C GLU A 33 -11.46 1.06 13.67
N ARG A 34 -11.92 0.90 12.42
CA ARG A 34 -11.72 1.86 11.35
C ARG A 34 -13.04 2.34 10.80
N THR A 35 -13.20 3.65 10.65
CA THR A 35 -14.35 4.25 9.99
C THR A 35 -13.94 4.81 8.64
N VAL A 36 -14.59 4.35 7.57
CA VAL A 36 -14.38 4.83 6.19
C VAL A 36 -15.76 5.07 5.57
N ASP A 37 -15.97 6.24 4.95
CA ASP A 37 -17.24 6.66 4.35
C ASP A 37 -18.46 6.49 5.29
N GLY A 38 -18.26 6.77 6.58
CA GLY A 38 -19.30 6.66 7.61
C GLY A 38 -19.63 5.23 8.05
N LYS A 39 -18.91 4.21 7.59
CA LYS A 39 -19.05 2.83 8.05
C LYS A 39 -17.86 2.43 8.92
N THR A 40 -18.16 2.00 10.15
CA THR A 40 -17.16 1.46 11.08
C THR A 40 -17.07 -0.06 10.94
N LEU A 41 -15.85 -0.58 10.77
CA LEU A 41 -15.54 -2.00 10.72
C LEU A 41 -14.36 -2.30 11.65
N THR A 42 -14.32 -3.53 12.18
CA THR A 42 -13.11 -4.08 12.79
C THR A 42 -12.15 -4.46 11.66
N GLY A 43 -10.95 -3.89 11.71
CA GLY A 43 -9.84 -4.24 10.83
C GLY A 43 -8.64 -4.73 11.63
N VAL A 44 -7.52 -4.88 10.94
CA VAL A 44 -6.23 -5.24 11.52
C VAL A 44 -5.23 -4.11 11.22
N SER A 45 -4.48 -3.70 12.23
CA SER A 45 -3.51 -2.62 12.16
C SER A 45 -2.09 -3.09 12.42
N ILE A 46 -1.15 -2.20 12.12
CA ILE A 46 0.23 -2.29 12.57
C ILE A 46 0.45 -1.10 13.52
N ASN A 47 0.79 -1.39 14.79
CA ASN A 47 0.91 -0.41 15.86
C ASN A 47 -0.35 0.47 16.02
N GLY A 48 -1.55 -0.12 15.95
CA GLY A 48 -2.82 0.60 16.08
C GLY A 48 -3.19 1.52 14.91
N THR A 49 -2.45 1.47 13.79
CA THR A 49 -2.69 2.29 12.60
C THR A 49 -2.79 1.46 11.31
N SER A 50 -3.55 1.97 10.35
CA SER A 50 -3.62 1.46 8.98
C SER A 50 -3.77 2.66 8.02
N PRO A 51 -2.82 2.90 7.10
CA PRO A 51 -1.55 2.20 6.94
C PRO A 51 -0.71 2.20 8.22
N GLY A 52 0.11 1.17 8.38
CA GLY A 52 1.08 1.09 9.47
C GLY A 52 2.23 2.10 9.37
N PRO A 53 3.16 2.07 10.33
CA PRO A 53 4.28 3.02 10.37
C PRO A 53 5.22 2.85 9.17
N LEU A 54 5.72 3.97 8.65
CA LEU A 54 6.80 3.97 7.67
C LEU A 54 8.08 3.40 8.30
N LEU A 55 8.62 2.34 7.70
CA LEU A 55 9.99 1.92 7.98
C LEU A 55 10.93 2.68 7.04
N ARG A 56 11.87 3.43 7.61
CA ARG A 56 12.90 4.13 6.85
C ARG A 56 14.26 3.53 7.18
N LEU A 57 14.81 2.86 6.18
CA LEU A 57 16.00 2.04 6.25
C LEU A 57 17.12 2.65 5.40
N ARG A 58 18.33 2.12 5.50
CA ARG A 58 19.49 2.47 4.67
C ARG A 58 20.09 1.24 4.00
N GLU A 59 20.43 1.38 2.72
CA GLU A 59 21.09 0.33 1.95
C GLU A 59 22.39 -0.13 2.63
N GLY A 60 22.51 -1.45 2.82
CA GLY A 60 23.63 -2.13 3.47
C GLY A 60 23.54 -2.21 4.99
N GLU A 61 22.47 -1.71 5.62
CA GLU A 61 22.28 -1.87 7.06
C GLU A 61 21.68 -3.25 7.40
N ASP A 62 22.08 -3.80 8.54
CA ASP A 62 21.44 -4.99 9.13
C ASP A 62 20.20 -4.55 9.89
N VAL A 63 19.05 -5.10 9.53
CA VAL A 63 17.73 -4.72 10.06
C VAL A 63 17.23 -5.82 10.96
N THR A 64 16.73 -5.45 12.14
CA THR A 64 16.02 -6.38 13.05
C THR A 64 14.63 -5.86 13.33
N ILE A 65 13.60 -6.63 12.97
CA ILE A 65 12.19 -6.28 13.16
C ILE A 65 11.51 -7.38 13.96
N ASN A 66 11.05 -7.04 15.16
CA ASN A 66 10.22 -7.91 15.97
C ASN A 66 8.76 -7.65 15.65
N VAL A 67 8.04 -8.68 15.22
CA VAL A 67 6.61 -8.60 14.91
C VAL A 67 5.86 -9.44 15.92
N THR A 68 5.06 -8.79 16.76
CA THR A 68 4.26 -9.43 17.80
C THR A 68 2.82 -9.54 17.35
N ASN A 69 2.25 -10.74 17.39
CA ASN A 69 0.86 -10.99 17.06
C ASN A 69 -0.03 -10.89 18.30
N THR A 70 -0.90 -9.89 18.37
CA THR A 70 -1.90 -9.77 19.46
C THR A 70 -3.30 -10.18 19.03
N LEU A 71 -3.47 -10.65 17.79
CA LEU A 71 -4.71 -11.24 17.29
C LEU A 71 -4.98 -12.61 17.91
N ASP A 72 -6.21 -13.10 17.74
CA ASP A 72 -6.63 -14.46 18.07
C ASP A 72 -6.43 -15.47 16.92
N VAL A 73 -5.82 -15.04 15.82
CA VAL A 73 -5.49 -15.83 14.62
C VAL A 73 -4.04 -15.61 14.21
N ASP A 74 -3.48 -16.52 13.42
CA ASP A 74 -2.11 -16.39 12.90
C ASP A 74 -1.95 -15.13 12.03
N THR A 75 -0.78 -14.49 12.09
CA THR A 75 -0.42 -13.35 11.25
C THR A 75 0.96 -13.55 10.60
N SER A 76 1.31 -12.67 9.69
CA SER A 76 2.61 -12.60 9.04
C SER A 76 2.78 -11.23 8.39
N LEU A 77 4.03 -10.78 8.26
CA LEU A 77 4.38 -9.65 7.40
C LEU A 77 5.33 -10.12 6.29
N HIS A 78 5.03 -9.73 5.07
CA HIS A 78 5.88 -9.91 3.89
C HIS A 78 6.47 -8.56 3.47
N TRP A 79 7.74 -8.58 3.05
CA TRP A 79 8.53 -7.40 2.70
C TRP A 79 8.59 -7.23 1.17
N HIS A 80 7.52 -6.69 0.59
CA HIS A 80 7.31 -6.70 -0.84
C HIS A 80 8.44 -6.04 -1.62
N GLY A 81 9.05 -6.83 -2.51
CA GLY A 81 10.14 -6.41 -3.37
C GLY A 81 11.53 -6.52 -2.75
N ILE A 82 11.64 -6.81 -1.44
CA ILE A 82 12.94 -6.96 -0.77
C ILE A 82 13.51 -8.37 -1.03
N ILE A 83 14.75 -8.44 -1.49
CA ILE A 83 15.46 -9.70 -1.72
C ILE A 83 15.97 -10.24 -0.38
N LEU A 84 15.38 -11.35 0.06
CA LEU A 84 15.59 -11.92 1.38
C LEU A 84 15.90 -13.43 1.32
N ASP A 85 16.54 -13.92 2.39
CA ASP A 85 16.56 -15.35 2.67
C ASP A 85 15.13 -15.85 2.93
N ALA A 86 14.84 -17.08 2.51
CA ALA A 86 13.49 -17.63 2.55
C ALA A 86 12.81 -17.42 3.91
N GLY A 87 13.47 -17.76 5.04
CA GLY A 87 12.87 -17.62 6.37
C GLY A 87 12.48 -16.18 6.76
N MET A 88 13.02 -15.16 6.10
CA MET A 88 12.73 -13.75 6.37
C MET A 88 11.65 -13.17 5.45
N ASP A 89 11.18 -13.94 4.46
CA ASP A 89 10.22 -13.50 3.45
C ASP A 89 8.79 -13.34 4.00
N GLY A 90 8.44 -14.12 5.03
CA GLY A 90 7.19 -13.94 5.76
C GLY A 90 5.91 -14.41 5.06
N VAL A 91 5.99 -15.45 4.23
CA VAL A 91 4.87 -16.11 3.54
C VAL A 91 4.52 -17.45 4.22
N PRO A 92 3.41 -17.53 5.00
CA PRO A 92 3.02 -18.75 5.68
C PRO A 92 2.80 -19.94 4.73
N GLY A 93 3.30 -21.11 5.11
CA GLY A 93 3.22 -22.34 4.32
C GLY A 93 4.23 -22.44 3.17
N ILE A 94 5.06 -21.40 2.95
CA ILE A 94 6.15 -21.40 1.98
C ILE A 94 7.48 -21.15 2.69
N SER A 95 7.64 -19.99 3.32
CA SER A 95 8.90 -19.59 3.97
C SER A 95 8.99 -19.97 5.44
N PHE A 96 7.84 -20.05 6.13
CA PHE A 96 7.70 -20.35 7.55
C PHE A 96 6.24 -20.71 7.90
N ASP A 97 5.95 -20.98 9.17
CA ASP A 97 4.63 -21.42 9.62
C ASP A 97 3.63 -20.27 9.89
N GLY A 98 4.08 -19.01 9.90
CA GLY A 98 3.30 -17.87 10.41
C GLY A 98 3.65 -17.53 11.85
N ILE A 99 3.04 -16.46 12.38
CA ILE A 99 3.22 -15.99 13.75
C ILE A 99 1.94 -16.29 14.51
N ALA A 100 1.98 -17.23 15.46
CA ALA A 100 0.79 -17.65 16.21
C ALA A 100 0.32 -16.56 17.19
N PRO A 101 -0.94 -16.60 17.66
CA PRO A 101 -1.45 -15.68 18.68
C PRO A 101 -0.56 -15.58 19.92
N GLY A 102 -0.18 -14.35 20.28
CA GLY A 102 0.66 -14.06 21.43
C GLY A 102 2.16 -14.30 21.22
N GLU A 103 2.57 -14.75 20.03
CA GLU A 103 3.99 -14.96 19.71
C GLU A 103 4.62 -13.73 19.05
N THR A 104 5.95 -13.67 19.12
CA THR A 104 6.77 -12.68 18.42
C THR A 104 7.72 -13.42 17.47
N TYR A 105 7.76 -12.98 16.22
CA TYR A 105 8.75 -13.43 15.25
C TYR A 105 9.74 -12.31 14.95
N THR A 106 11.04 -12.64 14.95
CA THR A 106 12.10 -11.68 14.64
C THR A 106 12.57 -11.90 13.21
N TYR A 107 12.30 -10.91 12.36
CA TYR A 107 12.88 -10.80 11.03
C TYR A 107 14.27 -10.15 11.15
N ASN A 108 15.27 -10.78 10.54
CA ASN A 108 16.64 -10.28 10.54
C ASN A 108 17.25 -10.43 9.15
N PHE A 109 17.55 -9.31 8.50
CA PHE A 109 18.10 -9.28 7.15
C PHE A 109 18.92 -8.02 6.89
N THR A 110 19.82 -8.08 5.91
CA THR A 110 20.52 -6.89 5.42
C THR A 110 19.72 -6.23 4.30
N ALA A 111 19.48 -4.92 4.37
CA ALA A 111 18.78 -4.17 3.34
C ALA A 111 19.69 -3.93 2.12
N ASN A 112 19.82 -4.92 1.23
CA ASN A 112 20.80 -4.91 0.13
C ASN A 112 20.41 -4.08 -1.10
N GLN A 113 19.28 -3.39 -1.05
CA GLN A 113 18.70 -2.63 -2.16
C GLN A 113 18.25 -1.25 -1.67
N SER A 114 17.95 -0.34 -2.59
CA SER A 114 17.43 0.99 -2.28
C SER A 114 16.24 1.37 -3.15
N GLY A 115 15.26 2.06 -2.58
CA GLY A 115 14.05 2.41 -3.30
C GLY A 115 12.81 2.60 -2.44
N THR A 116 11.66 2.39 -3.10
CA THR A 116 10.33 2.56 -2.53
C THR A 116 9.66 1.19 -2.51
N TYR A 117 9.53 0.62 -1.32
CA TYR A 117 8.94 -0.68 -1.08
C TYR A 117 7.77 -0.55 -0.11
N TRP A 118 7.17 -1.68 0.25
CA TRP A 118 6.10 -1.75 1.22
C TRP A 118 6.11 -3.10 1.90
N TYR A 119 5.40 -3.21 3.01
CA TYR A 119 5.18 -4.46 3.70
C TYR A 119 3.71 -4.63 4.00
N HIS A 120 3.25 -5.87 3.96
CA HIS A 120 1.84 -6.17 4.10
C HIS A 120 1.59 -7.55 4.70
N GLY A 121 0.36 -7.76 5.17
CA GLY A 121 -0.07 -9.01 5.73
C GLY A 121 -0.13 -10.09 4.66
N HIS A 122 0.60 -11.19 4.83
CA HIS A 122 0.55 -12.35 3.93
C HIS A 122 -0.26 -13.54 4.52
N SER A 123 -0.96 -13.28 5.63
CA SER A 123 -1.88 -14.22 6.27
C SER A 123 -3.32 -13.95 5.84
N ALA A 124 -3.93 -14.93 5.18
CA ALA A 124 -5.33 -14.91 4.78
C ALA A 124 -5.72 -13.65 3.98
N LEU A 125 -6.60 -12.79 4.53
CA LEU A 125 -7.07 -11.56 3.89
C LEU A 125 -6.67 -10.30 4.69
N GLN A 126 -5.68 -10.43 5.58
CA GLN A 126 -5.29 -9.36 6.51
C GLN A 126 -4.81 -8.08 5.80
N GLU A 127 -4.23 -8.18 4.60
CA GLU A 127 -3.90 -7.02 3.76
C GLU A 127 -5.14 -6.14 3.52
N GLN A 128 -6.25 -6.73 3.06
CA GLN A 128 -7.51 -6.02 2.82
C GLN A 128 -8.17 -5.53 4.12
N GLU A 129 -7.84 -6.14 5.27
CA GLU A 129 -8.30 -5.72 6.60
C GLU A 129 -7.49 -4.54 7.18
N GLY A 130 -6.38 -4.17 6.55
CA GLY A 130 -5.60 -2.97 6.90
C GLY A 130 -4.11 -3.18 7.13
N VAL A 131 -3.59 -4.40 7.01
CA VAL A 131 -2.17 -4.71 7.25
C VAL A 131 -1.34 -4.38 6.01
N PHE A 132 -0.97 -3.11 5.88
CA PHE A 132 -0.04 -2.63 4.87
C PHE A 132 0.63 -1.33 5.31
N ALA A 133 1.86 -1.09 4.87
CA ALA A 133 2.62 0.10 5.22
C ALA A 133 3.84 0.28 4.30
N PRO A 134 4.36 1.51 4.16
CA PRO A 134 5.49 1.78 3.29
C PRO A 134 6.84 1.41 3.92
N ILE A 135 7.81 1.07 3.07
CA ILE A 135 9.24 0.99 3.40
C ILE A 135 10.02 1.86 2.44
N ILE A 136 10.82 2.79 2.95
CA ILE A 136 11.79 3.51 2.15
C ILE A 136 13.19 3.03 2.53
N ILE A 137 13.94 2.52 1.57
CA ILE A 137 15.36 2.19 1.78
C ILE A 137 16.20 3.26 1.08
N GLU A 138 16.87 4.08 1.86
CA GLU A 138 17.73 5.15 1.37
C GLU A 138 18.97 4.57 0.67
N PRO A 139 19.34 5.09 -0.51
CA PRO A 139 20.48 4.58 -1.24
C PRO A 139 21.79 4.92 -0.52
N ALA A 140 22.76 4.00 -0.57
CA ALA A 140 24.08 4.21 0.02
C ALA A 140 24.84 5.34 -0.69
N LYS A 141 24.50 5.59 -1.96
CA LYS A 141 25.02 6.70 -2.78
C LYS A 141 23.87 7.64 -3.12
N PRO A 142 24.13 8.96 -3.26
CA PRO A 142 23.11 9.90 -3.70
C PRO A 142 22.43 9.46 -4.99
N ASP A 143 21.12 9.67 -5.07
CA ASP A 143 20.35 9.48 -6.29
C ASP A 143 20.94 10.33 -7.45
N PRO A 144 20.77 9.90 -8.71
CA PRO A 144 21.24 10.66 -9.87
C PRO A 144 20.40 11.92 -10.17
N PHE A 145 19.50 12.30 -9.25
CA PHE A 145 18.62 13.46 -9.33
C PHE A 145 18.52 14.11 -7.95
N GLU A 146 18.24 15.41 -7.95
CA GLU A 146 18.07 16.21 -6.73
C GLU A 146 16.60 16.59 -6.55
N TYR A 147 16.18 16.63 -5.29
CA TYR A 147 14.85 17.06 -4.86
C TYR A 147 14.96 17.79 -3.53
N ASP A 148 14.07 18.75 -3.30
CA ASP A 148 14.01 19.58 -2.09
C ASP A 148 13.09 18.96 -1.03
N ARG A 149 12.09 18.19 -1.49
CA ARG A 149 11.06 17.58 -0.64
C ARG A 149 10.70 16.18 -1.12
N GLU A 150 10.31 15.32 -0.18
CA GLU A 150 9.81 13.98 -0.45
C GLU A 150 8.44 13.78 0.19
N HIS A 151 7.53 13.15 -0.54
CA HIS A 151 6.26 12.62 -0.01
C HIS A 151 6.14 11.14 -0.34
N VAL A 152 5.82 10.34 0.68
CA VAL A 152 5.46 8.92 0.53
C VAL A 152 3.94 8.84 0.45
N ILE A 153 3.44 8.17 -0.59
CA ILE A 153 2.03 8.09 -0.92
C ILE A 153 1.68 6.62 -1.14
N ILE A 154 0.93 6.05 -0.21
CA ILE A 154 0.34 4.73 -0.36
C ILE A 154 -1.13 4.87 -0.77
N LEU A 155 -1.47 4.25 -1.89
CA LEU A 155 -2.82 4.19 -2.45
C LEU A 155 -3.42 2.84 -2.09
N ALA A 156 -4.65 2.82 -1.59
CA ALA A 156 -5.32 1.58 -1.22
C ALA A 156 -6.81 1.64 -1.59
N ASP A 157 -7.41 0.47 -1.78
CA ASP A 157 -8.86 0.32 -1.83
C ASP A 157 -9.37 -0.32 -0.53
N TRP A 158 -10.42 0.26 0.03
CA TRP A 158 -11.01 -0.17 1.28
C TRP A 158 -12.38 -0.77 1.01
N LEU A 159 -12.54 -2.03 1.39
CA LEU A 159 -13.82 -2.69 1.33
C LEU A 159 -14.63 -2.39 2.58
N ASN A 160 -15.73 -1.66 2.40
CA ASN A 160 -16.72 -1.44 3.45
C ASN A 160 -17.60 -2.69 3.70
N ASP A 161 -17.02 -3.89 3.76
CA ASP A 161 -17.64 -5.17 4.16
C ASP A 161 -16.53 -6.15 4.57
N SER A 162 -16.87 -7.29 5.16
CA SER A 162 -15.86 -8.32 5.49
C SER A 162 -15.22 -8.88 4.21
N PRO A 163 -13.88 -8.89 4.09
CA PRO A 163 -13.21 -9.45 2.92
C PRO A 163 -13.44 -10.96 2.79
N TYR A 164 -13.56 -11.69 3.90
CA TYR A 164 -13.93 -13.10 3.91
C TYR A 164 -15.32 -13.34 3.32
N LYS A 165 -16.28 -12.48 3.65
CA LYS A 165 -17.64 -12.54 3.10
C LYS A 165 -17.63 -12.22 1.60
N ALA A 166 -16.86 -11.22 1.18
CA ALA A 166 -16.72 -10.89 -0.23
C ALA A 166 -16.11 -12.04 -1.03
N LEU A 167 -15.02 -12.63 -0.55
CA LEU A 167 -14.42 -13.82 -1.17
C LEU A 167 -15.41 -14.99 -1.22
N ALA A 168 -16.16 -15.24 -0.15
CA ALA A 168 -17.16 -16.30 -0.11
C ALA A 168 -18.31 -16.06 -1.12
N ASN A 169 -18.71 -14.81 -1.33
CA ASN A 169 -19.69 -14.43 -2.34
C ASN A 169 -19.15 -14.65 -3.75
N LEU A 170 -17.93 -14.17 -4.04
CA LEU A 170 -17.28 -14.35 -5.35
C LEU A 170 -17.09 -15.82 -5.71
N LYS A 171 -16.69 -16.66 -4.76
CA LYS A 171 -16.58 -18.12 -4.95
C LYS A 171 -17.91 -18.79 -5.30
N LYS A 172 -19.04 -18.24 -4.83
CA LYS A 172 -20.39 -18.76 -5.14
C LYS A 172 -20.93 -18.22 -6.45
N ARG A 173 -20.70 -16.93 -6.73
CA ARG A 173 -21.15 -16.21 -7.93
C ARG A 173 -20.14 -15.13 -8.27
N SER A 174 -19.46 -15.26 -9.41
CA SER A 174 -18.44 -14.30 -9.85
C SER A 174 -19.00 -12.89 -10.00
N ASN A 175 -20.21 -12.75 -10.55
CA ASN A 175 -20.85 -11.46 -10.78
C ASN A 175 -21.62 -10.90 -9.56
N TYR A 176 -21.37 -11.39 -8.34
CA TYR A 176 -22.18 -11.03 -7.16
C TYR A 176 -22.23 -9.51 -6.93
N TYR A 177 -21.10 -8.84 -7.10
CA TYR A 177 -20.95 -7.40 -6.90
C TYR A 177 -21.08 -6.58 -8.19
N ASN A 178 -21.49 -7.19 -9.31
CA ASN A 178 -21.82 -6.43 -10.51
C ASN A 178 -23.24 -5.88 -10.40
N TYR A 179 -23.34 -4.60 -10.02
CA TYR A 179 -24.60 -3.84 -9.95
C TYR A 179 -24.97 -3.15 -11.28
N ASN A 180 -24.02 -3.02 -12.21
CA ASN A 180 -24.21 -2.32 -13.49
C ASN A 180 -24.69 -3.29 -14.59
N ARG A 181 -25.68 -4.13 -14.30
CA ARG A 181 -26.13 -5.16 -15.24
C ARG A 181 -27.01 -4.57 -16.34
N ARG A 182 -26.75 -4.96 -17.59
CA ARG A 182 -27.57 -4.54 -18.74
C ARG A 182 -29.00 -5.09 -18.62
N THR A 183 -29.98 -4.21 -18.76
CA THR A 183 -31.40 -4.50 -18.69
C THR A 183 -32.03 -4.63 -20.09
N VAL A 184 -33.31 -5.00 -20.15
CA VAL A 184 -34.10 -4.98 -21.39
C VAL A 184 -34.31 -3.56 -21.93
N PHE A 185 -34.30 -2.55 -21.06
CA PHE A 185 -34.40 -1.14 -21.46
C PHE A 185 -33.12 -0.66 -22.13
N ASP A 186 -31.95 -1.10 -21.67
CA ASP A 186 -30.68 -0.81 -22.33
C ASP A 186 -30.67 -1.39 -23.75
N LEU A 187 -31.08 -2.65 -23.91
CA LEU A 187 -31.21 -3.27 -25.23
C LEU A 187 -32.15 -2.48 -26.14
N TRP A 188 -33.30 -2.05 -25.64
CA TRP A 188 -34.27 -1.27 -26.43
C TRP A 188 -33.71 0.10 -26.83
N ARG A 189 -33.01 0.79 -25.92
CA ARG A 189 -32.32 2.05 -26.20
C ARG A 189 -31.28 1.86 -27.30
N ASP A 190 -30.42 0.86 -27.15
CA ASP A 190 -29.30 0.62 -28.07
C ASP A 190 -29.83 0.23 -29.47
N TRP A 191 -30.87 -0.60 -29.53
CA TRP A 191 -31.55 -0.96 -30.79
C TRP A 191 -32.26 0.24 -31.46
N ARG A 192 -32.81 1.17 -30.67
CA ARG A 192 -33.47 2.37 -31.20
C ARG A 192 -32.46 3.35 -31.79
N ASN A 193 -31.30 3.46 -31.17
CA ASN A 193 -30.24 4.39 -31.55
C ASN A 193 -29.31 3.84 -32.66
N ALA A 194 -29.30 2.53 -32.89
CA ALA A 194 -28.53 1.92 -33.97
C ALA A 194 -29.08 2.25 -35.36
N ASP A 195 -28.18 2.39 -36.32
CA ASP A 195 -28.52 2.58 -37.72
C ASP A 195 -29.28 1.38 -38.28
N ARG A 196 -30.10 1.61 -39.31
CA ARG A 196 -31.06 0.61 -39.82
C ARG A 196 -30.40 -0.71 -40.23
N GLY A 197 -29.13 -0.67 -40.64
CA GLY A 197 -28.32 -1.85 -41.02
C GLY A 197 -27.66 -2.59 -39.85
N GLU A 198 -27.52 -1.95 -38.67
CA GLU A 198 -26.75 -2.48 -37.52
C GLU A 198 -27.66 -3.04 -36.41
N LYS A 199 -28.98 -2.86 -36.54
CA LYS A 199 -29.96 -3.31 -35.55
C LYS A 199 -29.93 -4.81 -35.28
N THR A 200 -29.58 -5.62 -36.28
CA THR A 200 -29.39 -7.06 -36.13
C THR A 200 -28.15 -7.37 -35.29
N ASP A 201 -27.09 -6.57 -35.43
CA ASP A 201 -25.82 -6.79 -34.75
C ASP A 201 -25.95 -6.53 -33.25
N VAL A 202 -26.69 -5.47 -32.86
CA VAL A 202 -27.03 -5.20 -31.45
C VAL A 202 -27.71 -6.39 -30.78
N ILE A 203 -28.62 -7.07 -31.49
CA ILE A 203 -29.33 -8.26 -30.96
C ILE A 203 -28.38 -9.45 -30.88
N GLN A 204 -27.57 -9.68 -31.92
CA GLN A 204 -26.59 -10.79 -31.95
C GLN A 204 -25.55 -10.63 -30.85
N GLU A 205 -25.04 -9.42 -30.63
CA GLU A 205 -24.09 -9.10 -29.57
C GLU A 205 -24.70 -9.39 -28.19
N ARG A 206 -25.95 -8.96 -27.95
CA ARG A 206 -26.65 -9.26 -26.68
C ARG A 206 -26.79 -10.75 -26.43
N LEU A 207 -27.10 -11.52 -27.47
CA LEU A 207 -27.21 -12.98 -27.39
C LEU A 207 -25.85 -13.64 -27.19
N ALA A 208 -24.79 -13.14 -27.85
CA ALA A 208 -23.43 -13.64 -27.69
C ALA A 208 -22.96 -13.46 -26.24
N TRP A 209 -23.12 -12.26 -25.66
CA TRP A 209 -22.84 -12.00 -24.25
C TRP A 209 -23.71 -12.84 -23.31
N GLY A 210 -25.00 -13.04 -23.63
CA GLY A 210 -25.89 -13.90 -22.85
C GLY A 210 -25.50 -15.38 -22.83
N ARG A 211 -24.64 -15.83 -23.75
CA ARG A 211 -24.06 -17.19 -23.75
C ARG A 211 -22.72 -17.28 -23.02
N MET A 212 -22.07 -16.14 -22.72
CA MET A 212 -20.83 -16.11 -21.95
C MET A 212 -21.12 -16.28 -20.46
N ARG A 213 -20.10 -16.71 -19.71
CA ARG A 213 -20.17 -16.82 -18.23
C ARG A 213 -19.85 -15.51 -17.51
N MET A 214 -19.21 -14.58 -18.21
CA MET A 214 -18.84 -13.25 -17.75
C MET A 214 -19.94 -12.25 -18.14
N ASP A 215 -20.31 -11.37 -17.23
CA ASP A 215 -21.24 -10.29 -17.54
C ASP A 215 -20.54 -9.22 -18.42
N PRO A 216 -21.22 -8.60 -19.40
CA PRO A 216 -20.61 -7.61 -20.30
C PRO A 216 -20.11 -6.33 -19.60
N THR A 217 -20.48 -6.14 -18.34
CA THR A 217 -20.14 -4.96 -17.51
C THR A 217 -19.30 -5.34 -16.29
N ASP A 218 -18.80 -6.57 -16.26
CA ASP A 218 -17.99 -7.14 -15.18
C ASP A 218 -16.52 -6.73 -15.34
N ILE A 219 -16.24 -5.45 -15.14
CA ILE A 219 -14.89 -4.87 -15.33
C ILE A 219 -14.00 -5.11 -14.09
N VAL A 220 -14.61 -5.22 -12.91
CA VAL A 220 -13.96 -5.48 -11.61
C VAL A 220 -14.82 -6.46 -10.81
N ASP A 221 -14.20 -7.39 -10.07
CA ASP A 221 -14.93 -8.43 -9.33
C ASP A 221 -15.76 -7.85 -8.17
N ILE A 222 -15.30 -6.76 -7.56
CA ILE A 222 -15.98 -6.05 -6.47
C ILE A 222 -16.14 -4.58 -6.85
N THR A 223 -17.38 -4.10 -6.79
CA THR A 223 -17.69 -2.68 -6.94
C THR A 223 -18.00 -2.06 -5.57
N GLY A 224 -17.76 -0.75 -5.44
CA GLY A 224 -18.07 -0.01 -4.21
C GLY A 224 -16.93 0.06 -3.19
N TYR A 225 -15.68 -0.04 -3.65
CA TYR A 225 -14.52 0.31 -2.84
C TYR A 225 -14.50 1.81 -2.52
N SER A 226 -14.04 2.12 -1.31
CA SER A 226 -13.61 3.46 -0.92
C SER A 226 -12.12 3.59 -1.22
N PHE A 227 -11.69 4.65 -1.90
CA PHE A 227 -10.27 4.82 -2.24
C PHE A 227 -9.57 5.65 -1.18
N LEU A 228 -8.39 5.22 -0.77
CA LEU A 228 -7.61 5.86 0.29
C LEU A 228 -6.27 6.36 -0.24
N VAL A 229 -5.86 7.53 0.23
CA VAL A 229 -4.50 8.07 0.07
C VAL A 229 -3.90 8.21 1.45
N ASN A 230 -2.84 7.47 1.76
CA ASN A 230 -2.22 7.44 3.09
C ASN A 230 -3.21 7.14 4.24
N GLY A 231 -4.26 6.36 3.94
CA GLY A 231 -5.31 6.06 4.93
C GLY A 231 -6.38 7.13 5.08
N GLU A 232 -6.37 8.18 4.28
CA GLU A 232 -7.39 9.23 4.28
C GLU A 232 -8.36 9.06 3.11
N THR A 233 -9.64 9.31 3.36
CA THR A 233 -10.67 9.34 2.31
C THR A 233 -10.55 10.59 1.44
N PRO A 234 -11.21 10.64 0.27
CA PRO A 234 -11.28 11.87 -0.52
C PRO A 234 -11.85 13.06 0.27
N GLU A 235 -12.76 12.81 1.20
CA GLU A 235 -13.38 13.80 2.08
C GLU A 235 -12.43 14.31 3.17
N ASP A 236 -11.57 13.43 3.72
CA ASP A 236 -10.52 13.81 4.67
C ASP A 236 -9.45 14.70 4.00
N ASN A 237 -9.26 14.51 2.69
CA ASN A 237 -8.45 15.34 1.81
C ASN A 237 -6.99 15.44 2.25
N TRP A 238 -6.23 14.36 2.08
CA TRP A 238 -4.79 14.34 2.34
C TRP A 238 -4.05 15.44 1.59
N ASN A 239 -3.16 16.15 2.30
CA ASN A 239 -2.39 17.26 1.74
C ASN A 239 -0.87 17.02 1.81
N GLY A 240 -0.23 16.91 0.65
CA GLY A 240 1.23 16.95 0.51
C GLY A 240 1.71 18.37 0.23
N PHE A 241 1.95 19.16 1.28
CA PHE A 241 2.39 20.56 1.13
C PHE A 241 3.77 20.69 0.45
N PHE A 242 3.94 21.73 -0.35
CA PHE A 242 5.21 22.13 -0.97
C PHE A 242 5.22 23.65 -1.21
N GLU A 243 6.41 24.21 -1.37
CA GLU A 243 6.60 25.63 -1.72
C GLU A 243 6.80 25.81 -3.23
N ALA A 244 6.37 26.95 -3.75
CA ALA A 244 6.55 27.28 -5.16
C ALA A 244 8.05 27.32 -5.51
N GLY A 245 8.44 26.46 -6.46
CA GLY A 245 9.83 26.32 -6.90
C GLY A 245 10.54 25.06 -6.39
N GLU A 246 9.99 24.36 -5.40
CA GLU A 246 10.54 23.08 -4.92
C GLU A 246 10.42 21.98 -5.99
N LYS A 247 11.48 21.19 -6.13
CA LYS A 247 11.43 19.87 -6.76
C LYS A 247 10.96 18.86 -5.74
N VAL A 248 9.79 18.27 -5.96
CA VAL A 248 9.19 17.31 -5.04
C VAL A 248 9.32 15.89 -5.60
N ARG A 249 9.93 14.99 -4.81
CA ARG A 249 9.91 13.54 -5.05
C ARG A 249 8.62 12.97 -4.49
N LEU A 250 7.84 12.30 -5.34
CA LEU A 250 6.65 11.57 -4.96
C LEU A 250 6.94 10.07 -5.07
N ARG A 251 6.73 9.35 -3.97
CA ARG A 251 6.91 7.90 -3.91
C ARG A 251 5.55 7.24 -3.82
N PHE A 252 5.08 6.71 -4.94
CA PHE A 252 3.78 6.04 -5.02
C PHE A 252 3.91 4.55 -4.77
N ILE A 253 3.06 4.03 -3.89
CA ILE A 253 2.88 2.59 -3.62
C ILE A 253 1.41 2.29 -3.87
N ASN A 254 1.12 1.26 -4.67
CA ASN A 254 -0.24 0.75 -4.81
C ASN A 254 -0.40 -0.50 -3.93
N ALA A 255 -1.09 -0.34 -2.79
CA ALA A 255 -1.44 -1.40 -1.85
C ALA A 255 -2.92 -1.78 -1.94
N ALA A 256 -3.59 -1.45 -3.06
CA ALA A 256 -4.95 -1.90 -3.32
C ALA A 256 -4.97 -3.39 -3.70
N ALA A 257 -5.99 -4.11 -3.23
CA ALA A 257 -6.16 -5.51 -3.55
C ALA A 257 -6.69 -5.73 -4.97
N MET A 258 -7.51 -4.81 -5.49
CA MET A 258 -8.23 -5.00 -6.76
C MET A 258 -8.31 -3.73 -7.63
N THR A 259 -7.54 -2.69 -7.32
CA THR A 259 -7.61 -1.40 -8.02
C THR A 259 -6.29 -1.00 -8.67
N TYR A 260 -6.36 -0.61 -9.95
CA TYR A 260 -5.29 0.12 -10.64
C TYR A 260 -5.59 1.61 -10.58
N PHE A 261 -4.63 2.41 -10.10
CA PHE A 261 -4.76 3.86 -10.05
C PHE A 261 -4.06 4.54 -11.23
N ASP A 262 -4.74 5.50 -11.84
CA ASP A 262 -4.14 6.48 -12.75
C ASP A 262 -3.90 7.79 -11.98
N VAL A 263 -2.63 8.19 -11.86
CA VAL A 263 -2.22 9.31 -11.01
C VAL A 263 -1.89 10.53 -11.87
N LYS A 264 -2.54 11.65 -11.58
CA LYS A 264 -2.27 12.95 -12.20
C LYS A 264 -2.36 14.08 -11.18
N ILE A 265 -1.49 15.07 -11.32
CA ILE A 265 -1.61 16.35 -10.59
C ILE A 265 -1.89 17.44 -11.64
N PRO A 266 -3.09 18.05 -11.64
CA PRO A 266 -3.45 19.06 -12.63
C PRO A 266 -2.43 20.20 -12.70
N GLY A 267 -2.00 20.52 -13.91
CA GLY A 267 -1.06 21.63 -14.16
C GLY A 267 0.42 21.31 -13.89
N LEU A 268 0.74 20.12 -13.37
CA LEU A 268 2.12 19.69 -13.15
C LEU A 268 2.51 18.57 -14.12
N LYS A 269 3.80 18.55 -14.47
CA LYS A 269 4.42 17.42 -15.18
C LYS A 269 5.15 16.56 -14.16
N MET A 270 5.01 15.25 -14.27
CA MET A 270 5.76 14.29 -13.47
C MET A 270 6.81 13.61 -14.34
N THR A 271 7.99 13.36 -13.77
CA THR A 271 9.06 12.57 -14.41
C THR A 271 9.27 11.32 -13.59
N VAL A 272 9.15 10.15 -14.22
CA VAL A 272 9.45 8.87 -13.57
C VAL A 272 10.96 8.74 -13.44
N VAL A 273 11.45 8.56 -12.21
CA VAL A 273 12.88 8.42 -11.90
C VAL A 273 13.23 7.05 -11.31
N GLN A 274 12.24 6.29 -10.85
CA GLN A 274 12.37 4.95 -10.29
C GLN A 274 11.09 4.16 -10.54
N ALA A 275 11.24 2.86 -10.80
CA ALA A 275 10.19 1.85 -10.86
C ALA A 275 10.80 0.49 -10.53
N ASP A 276 10.00 -0.39 -9.95
CA ASP A 276 10.36 -1.77 -9.61
C ASP A 276 9.83 -2.76 -10.67
#